data_AF-A0A537EA21-F1
#
_entry.id   AF-A0A537EA21-F1
#
_cell.length_a   1.000
_cell.length_b   1.000
_cell.length_c   1.000
_cell.angle_alpha   90.00
_cell.angle_beta   90.00
_cell.angle_gamma   90.00
#
_symmetry.space_group_name_H-M   'P 1'
#
loop_
_entity.id
_entity.type
_entity.pdbx_description
1 polymer ?
#
loop_
_entity_poly.entity_id
_entity_poly.type
_entity_poly.pdbx_seq_one_letter_code
_entity_poly.pdbx_strand_id
1 'polypeptide(L)' 'MLRLARKKHPDIVFHRGNMVTFKLNKRFDAITCLFSAIGHLKTKGKLRLAIRNISRHSSPAGS' A
#
# COMPACT_ATOMS: atom_id res chain seq x y z
N MET A 1 -2.21 10.20 11.48
CA MET A 1 -2.31 10.38 10.01
C MET A 1 -3.66 9.98 9.42
N LEU A 2 -4.12 8.71 9.53
CA LEU A 2 -5.38 8.28 8.88
C LEU A 2 -6.62 9.11 9.26
N ARG A 3 -6.74 9.54 10.52
CA ARG A 3 -7.85 10.42 10.97
C ARG A 3 -7.91 11.74 10.19
N LEU A 4 -6.76 12.36 9.92
CA LEU A 4 -6.68 13.60 9.15
C LEU A 4 -6.99 13.35 7.67
N ALA A 5 -6.51 12.25 7.10
CA ALA A 5 -6.78 11.88 5.71
C ALA A 5 -8.29 11.64 5.46
N ARG A 6 -8.96 10.90 6.36
CA ARG A 6 -10.42 10.70 6.31
C ARG A 6 -11.20 12.01 6.41
N LYS A 7 -10.76 12.92 7.29
CA LYS A 7 -11.41 14.23 7.41
C LYS A 7 -11.27 15.06 6.13
N LYS A 8 -10.11 14.99 5.45
CA LYS A 8 -9.84 15.74 4.23
C LYS A 8 -10.52 15.14 2.99
N HIS A 9 -10.68 13.82 2.96
CA HIS A 9 -11.25 13.08 1.83
C HIS A 9 -12.30 12.06 2.33
N PRO A 10 -13.53 12.51 2.65
CA PRO A 10 -14.54 11.64 3.26
C PRO A 10 -14.98 10.49 2.34
N ASP A 11 -14.96 10.69 1.02
CA ASP A 11 -15.43 9.71 0.04
C ASP A 11 -14.38 8.66 -0.35
N ILE A 12 -13.14 8.82 0.13
CA ILE A 12 -12.05 7.87 -0.14
C ILE A 12 -11.97 6.83 0.98
N VAL A 13 -11.91 5.55 0.58
CA VAL A 13 -11.74 4.45 1.53
C VAL A 13 -10.29 4.36 1.98
N PHE A 14 -10.05 4.68 3.26
CA PHE A 14 -8.76 4.47 3.91
C PHE A 14 -8.74 3.16 4.70
N HIS A 15 -7.64 2.42 4.60
CA HIS A 15 -7.40 1.21 5.40
C HIS A 15 -6.23 1.42 6.35
N ARG A 16 -6.37 0.99 7.61
CA ARG A 16 -5.24 0.85 8.52
C ARG A 16 -4.60 -0.51 8.29
N GLY A 17 -3.33 -0.55 7.90
CA GLY A 17 -2.65 -1.80 7.63
C GLY A 17 -1.12 -1.64 7.61
N ASN A 18 -0.43 -2.78 7.55
CA ASN A 18 1.01 -2.84 7.35
C ASN A 18 1.31 -3.15 5.88
N MET A 19 2.16 -2.35 5.24
CA MET A 19 2.55 -2.49 3.83
C MET A 19 3.04 -3.91 3.46
N VAL A 20 3.65 -4.60 4.43
CA VAL A 20 4.21 -5.95 4.27
C VAL A 20 3.13 -7.03 4.21
N THR A 21 1.97 -6.84 4.87
CA THR A 21 1.02 -7.92 5.15
C THR A 21 -0.44 -7.61 4.86
N PHE A 22 -0.79 -6.41 4.42
CA PHE A 22 -2.18 -6.04 4.16
C PHE A 22 -2.83 -6.94 3.10
N LYS A 23 -4.16 -7.12 3.22
CA LYS A 23 -5.00 -7.83 2.25
C LYS A 23 -6.26 -7.02 2.01
N LEU A 24 -6.48 -6.57 0.77
CA LEU A 24 -7.64 -5.76 0.39
C LEU A 24 -8.67 -6.52 -0.48
N ASN A 25 -8.40 -7.79 -0.81
CA ASN A 25 -9.25 -8.64 -1.68
C ASN A 25 -9.72 -7.92 -2.97
N LYS A 26 -8.92 -6.98 -3.45
CA LYS A 26 -9.18 -6.13 -4.62
C LYS A 26 -7.86 -5.89 -5.33
N ARG A 27 -7.92 -5.75 -6.66
CA ARG A 27 -6.79 -5.35 -7.49
C ARG A 27 -6.95 -3.91 -7.97
N PHE A 28 -5.82 -3.24 -8.19
CA PHE A 28 -5.74 -1.85 -8.61
C PHE A 28 -4.85 -1.74 -9.84
N ASP A 29 -5.19 -0.80 -10.72
CA ASP A 29 -4.42 -0.58 -11.96
C ASP A 29 -3.10 0.15 -11.71
N ALA A 30 -3.01 0.87 -10.59
CA ALA A 30 -1.77 1.45 -10.10
C ALA A 30 -1.69 1.36 -8.58
N ILE A 31 -0.50 1.04 -8.06
CA ILE A 31 -0.21 1.12 -6.62
C ILE A 31 1.00 2.01 -6.40
N THR A 32 0.82 3.11 -5.67
CA THR A 32 1.89 4.08 -5.43
C THR A 32 2.42 4.01 -3.99
N CYS A 33 3.74 4.16 -3.85
CA CYS A 33 4.43 4.29 -2.57
C CYS A 33 5.29 5.56 -2.58
N LEU A 34 4.67 6.68 -2.20
CA LEU A 34 5.27 8.01 -2.35
C LEU A 34 6.14 8.41 -1.15
N PHE A 35 6.95 9.46 -1.32
CA PHE A 35 7.76 10.09 -0.26
C PHE A 35 8.66 9.11 0.50
N SER A 36 9.30 8.18 -0.22
CA SER A 36 10.22 7.19 0.35
C SER A 36 9.60 6.37 1.49
N ALA A 37 8.26 6.21 1.50
CA ALA A 37 7.57 5.46 2.55
C ALA A 37 8.08 4.01 2.67
N ILE A 38 8.52 3.42 1.56
CA ILE A 38 9.16 2.10 1.53
C ILE A 38 10.45 2.03 2.37
N GLY A 39 11.18 3.14 2.55
CA GLY A 39 12.42 3.24 3.33
C GLY A 39 12.25 3.07 4.84
N HIS A 40 11.00 3.03 5.33
CA HIS A 40 10.71 2.62 6.71
C HIS A 40 10.99 1.12 6.93
N LEU A 41 11.07 0.31 5.87
CA LEU A 41 11.40 -1.10 5.94
C LEU A 41 12.92 -1.29 6.08
N LYS A 42 13.41 -1.46 7.30
CA LYS A 42 14.85 -1.52 7.63
C LYS A 42 15.59 -2.81 7.21
N THR A 43 14.92 -3.72 6.51
CA THR A 43 15.53 -4.99 6.10
C THR A 43 15.15 -5.36 4.66
N LYS A 44 16.09 -5.98 3.94
CA LYS A 44 15.85 -6.50 2.59
C LYS A 44 14.71 -7.53 2.56
N GLY A 45 14.56 -8.33 3.63
CA GLY A 45 13.47 -9.29 3.76
C GLY A 45 12.09 -8.61 3.79
N LYS A 46 11.92 -7.58 4.63
CA LYS A 46 10.67 -6.81 4.69
C LYS A 46 10.38 -6.08 3.38
N LEU A 47 11.41 -5.55 2.72
CA LEU A 47 11.28 -4.93 1.40
C LEU A 47 10.73 -5.91 0.36
N ARG A 48 11.32 -7.10 0.24
CA ARG A 48 10.84 -8.14 -0.69
C ARG A 48 9.41 -8.57 -0.39
N LEU A 49 9.06 -8.73 0.89
CA LEU A 49 7.71 -9.08 1.29
C LEU A 49 6.71 -7.97 0.95
N ALA A 50 7.06 -6.70 1.15
CA ALA A 50 6.22 -5.57 0.77
C ALA A 50 6.00 -5.48 -0.75
N ILE A 51 7.05 -5.62 -1.56
CA ILE A 51 6.93 -5.64 -3.02
C ILE A 51 6.02 -6.79 -3.46
N ARG A 52 6.27 -8.02 -2.96
CA ARG A 52 5.40 -9.17 -3.26
C ARG A 52 3.96 -8.92 -2.84
N ASN A 53 3.75 -8.30 -1.68
CA ASN A 53 2.41 -7.99 -1.20
C ASN A 53 1.70 -6.95 -2.09
N ILE A 54 2.41 -5.91 -2.53
CA ILE A 54 1.91 -4.91 -3.47
C ILE A 54 1.56 -5.56 -4.81
N SER A 55 2.47 -6.35 -5.40
CA SER A 55 2.24 -7.00 -6.70
C SER A 55 1.01 -7.91 -6.70
N ARG A 56 0.67 -8.58 -5.58
CA ARG A 56 -0.56 -9.39 -5.48
C ARG A 56 -1.85 -8.59 -5.62
N HIS A 57 -1.80 -7.30 -5.32
CA HIS A 57 -2.93 -6.38 -5.42
C HIS A 57 -2.87 -5.53 -6.70
N SER A 58 -1.88 -5.73 -7.58
CA SER A 58 -1.85 -5.05 -8.88
C SER A 58 -2.65 -5.85 -9.92
N SER A 59 -3.36 -5.14 -10.80
CA SER A 59 -3.98 -5.73 -11.99
C SER A 59 -2.88 -6.29 -12.92
N PRO A 60 -3.11 -7.38 -13.68
CA PRO A 60 -2.10 -7.94 -14.59
C PRO A 60 -1.60 -6.95 -15.66
N ALA A 61 -2.43 -5.97 -16.04
CA ALA A 61 -2.10 -4.89 -16.97
C ALA A 61 -1.72 -3.57 -16.25
N GLY A 62 -1.69 -3.58 -14.91
CA GLY A 62 -1.39 -2.41 -14.08
C GLY A 62 0.10 -2.20 -13.89
N SER A 63 0.49 -0.96 -13.56
CA SER A 63 1.87 -0.57 -13.24
C SER A 63 2.11 -0.43 -11.74
#